data_AF-A0A5N5K116-F1
#
_entry.id   AF-A0A5N5K116-F1
#
_cell.length_a   1.000
_cell.length_b   1.000
_cell.length_c   1.000
_cell.angle_alpha   90.00
_cell.angle_beta   90.00
_cell.angle_gamma   90.00
#
_symmetry.space_group_name_H-M   'P 1'
#
loop_
_entity.id
_entity.type
_entity.pdbx_description
1 polymer ?
#
loop_
_entity_poly.entity_id
_entity_poly.type
_entity_poly.pdbx_seq_one_letter_code
_entity_poly.pdbx_strand_id
1 'polypeptide(L)'
;MPSLSKSTSSPRLHRDSSDAERRLREAEERLREAIEDLHRRNAAHGPYPPCDHGPDESCAAHAIGNLCQSFLLSYGVRVGIGILLRAFKLAKGKSYSSLLDLKQLVSEKDLIVREEACRVGLLFGGFTGSYHALRCFLRKFRRKETPINAFLAGSVAGLSVLALDDSNRRRTLALYLLARVAQSAYNSAKSKNKFHLWGSHWRHGDALLFALACAQVMYSFIMRPESLPKAYQDFIQKTGPVAAPIYKAVKETCRGGPVDIASLSAFLSRSGKLDSVKLEEFPSIIPCSIVHPGTNSCLAQNAKAASATFRKTFPLYFSLTFVPYVVLHLQKFMDAPARTCWLALRDAVRSTTFLSAFVGIFQGVICIHRKVSTRDHKLVYWIAGGMSALSVLLEKKSRRAELALYVLPRAGDSLWYILVNHHLLPNIKNAEVALFCACMGGVMYFLEHEPDTMAPFLRGLIRRFLASRISNPGRPSNRSASYTYLQTLDAIKMPKLQESREVEASPSQEYNLESIPGL
;
A
#
# COMPACT_ATOMS: atom_id res chain seq x y z
N MET A 1 -59.15 24.82 -64.18
CA MET A 1 -58.47 24.96 -62.87
C MET A 1 -57.95 23.58 -62.45
N PRO A 2 -56.75 23.48 -61.86
CA PRO A 2 -55.61 22.85 -62.54
C PRO A 2 -55.42 21.36 -62.24
N SER A 3 -54.82 20.68 -63.22
CA SER A 3 -54.30 19.31 -63.17
C SER A 3 -52.76 19.33 -63.16
N LEU A 4 -52.18 18.60 -62.21
CA LEU A 4 -50.85 17.97 -62.17
C LEU A 4 -49.61 18.73 -62.69
N SER A 5 -48.67 18.99 -61.79
CA SER A 5 -47.23 18.84 -62.07
C SER A 5 -46.57 18.00 -60.96
N LYS A 6 -46.05 16.83 -61.36
CA LYS A 6 -45.27 15.91 -60.53
C LYS A 6 -43.92 16.53 -60.18
N SER A 7 -43.52 16.38 -58.92
CA SER A 7 -42.19 16.67 -58.40
C SER A 7 -41.14 15.76 -59.03
N THR A 8 -40.17 16.34 -59.74
CA THR A 8 -39.01 15.60 -60.26
C THR A 8 -37.75 16.07 -59.53
N SER A 9 -37.48 15.49 -58.36
CA SER A 9 -36.21 15.70 -57.64
C SER A 9 -35.74 14.38 -57.00
N SER A 10 -35.39 13.40 -57.83
CA SER A 10 -34.99 12.06 -57.35
C SER A 10 -34.01 11.25 -58.23
N PRO A 11 -32.97 11.83 -58.88
CA PRO A 11 -31.84 10.98 -59.32
C PRO A 11 -30.44 11.40 -58.84
N ARG A 12 -30.25 12.64 -58.35
CA ARG A 12 -28.90 13.12 -57.96
C ARG A 12 -28.48 12.68 -56.55
N LEU A 13 -29.40 12.73 -55.58
CA LEU A 13 -29.13 12.33 -54.18
C LEU A 13 -28.78 10.85 -54.01
N HIS A 14 -29.42 9.95 -54.76
CA HIS A 14 -29.12 8.51 -54.70
C HIS A 14 -27.74 8.17 -55.29
N ARG A 15 -27.31 8.92 -56.31
CA ARG A 15 -26.04 8.71 -57.00
C ARG A 15 -24.84 9.22 -56.17
N ASP A 16 -25.01 10.34 -55.48
CA ASP A 16 -24.01 10.84 -54.51
C ASP A 16 -23.87 9.91 -53.30
N SER A 17 -24.98 9.30 -52.84
CA SER A 17 -24.95 8.31 -51.76
C SER A 17 -24.23 7.01 -52.17
N SER A 18 -24.45 6.52 -53.40
CA SER A 18 -23.76 5.31 -53.89
C SER A 18 -22.27 5.54 -54.10
N ASP A 19 -21.88 6.73 -54.58
CA ASP A 19 -20.46 7.09 -54.75
C ASP A 19 -19.76 7.28 -53.41
N ALA A 20 -20.46 7.82 -52.39
CA ALA A 20 -19.94 7.91 -51.03
C ALA A 20 -19.73 6.53 -50.39
N GLU A 21 -20.70 5.60 -50.53
CA GLU A 21 -20.56 4.23 -50.05
C GLU A 21 -19.41 3.48 -50.72
N ARG A 22 -19.23 3.68 -52.03
CA ARG A 22 -18.13 3.07 -52.78
C ARG A 22 -16.77 3.55 -52.28
N ARG A 23 -16.61 4.86 -52.05
CA ARG A 23 -15.39 5.43 -51.46
C ARG A 23 -15.11 4.93 -50.04
N LEU A 24 -16.16 4.68 -49.26
CA LEU A 24 -16.01 4.13 -47.90
C LEU A 24 -15.49 2.69 -47.94
N ARG A 25 -16.02 1.85 -48.84
CA ARG A 25 -15.55 0.47 -49.04
C ARG A 25 -14.11 0.42 -49.54
N GLU A 26 -13.76 1.27 -50.50
CA GLU A 26 -12.38 1.38 -50.99
C GLU A 26 -11.41 1.85 -49.88
N ALA A 27 -11.85 2.72 -48.98
CA ALA A 27 -11.05 3.14 -47.83
C ALA A 27 -10.91 2.03 -46.78
N GLU A 28 -11.96 1.24 -46.55
CA GLU A 28 -11.94 0.08 -45.64
C GLU A 28 -11.00 -1.02 -46.16
N GLU A 29 -11.04 -1.29 -47.47
CA GLU A 29 -10.20 -2.30 -48.11
C GLU A 29 -8.72 -1.89 -48.08
N ARG A 30 -8.40 -0.62 -48.37
CA ARG A 30 -7.03 -0.07 -48.20
C ARG A 30 -6.56 -0.11 -46.75
N LEU A 31 -7.44 0.12 -45.78
CA LEU A 31 -7.10 0.02 -44.37
C LEU A 31 -6.81 -1.43 -43.98
N ARG A 32 -7.59 -2.39 -44.50
CA ARG A 32 -7.39 -3.82 -44.27
C ARG A 32 -6.07 -4.30 -44.87
N GLU A 33 -5.78 -3.91 -46.11
CA GLU A 33 -4.50 -4.19 -46.76
C GLU A 33 -3.33 -3.58 -45.98
N ALA A 34 -3.45 -2.32 -45.51
CA ALA A 34 -2.40 -1.69 -44.70
C ALA A 34 -2.16 -2.41 -43.35
N ILE A 35 -3.22 -2.94 -42.73
CA ILE A 35 -3.12 -3.74 -41.50
C ILE A 35 -2.46 -5.09 -41.80
N GLU A 36 -2.84 -5.76 -42.89
CA GLU A 36 -2.23 -7.01 -43.30
C GLU A 36 -0.76 -6.85 -43.69
N ASP A 37 -0.41 -5.76 -44.37
CA ASP A 37 0.98 -5.47 -44.77
C ASP A 37 1.84 -5.10 -43.56
N LEU A 38 1.28 -4.41 -42.55
CA LEU A 38 1.90 -4.23 -41.23
C LEU A 38 2.10 -5.56 -40.51
N HIS A 39 1.11 -6.45 -40.53
CA HIS A 39 1.25 -7.79 -39.96
C HIS A 39 2.29 -8.63 -40.71
N ARG A 40 2.37 -8.51 -42.04
CA ARG A 40 3.36 -9.18 -42.89
C ARG A 40 4.78 -8.66 -42.63
N ARG A 41 4.95 -7.35 -42.49
CA ARG A 41 6.22 -6.72 -42.09
C ARG A 41 6.62 -7.11 -40.67
N ASN A 42 5.68 -7.20 -39.73
CA ASN A 42 5.93 -7.70 -38.38
C ASN A 42 6.27 -9.20 -38.36
N ALA A 43 5.66 -10.01 -39.24
CA ALA A 43 5.98 -11.43 -39.40
C ALA A 43 7.33 -11.66 -40.11
N ALA A 44 7.77 -10.72 -40.96
CA ALA A 44 9.10 -10.74 -41.58
C ALA A 44 10.24 -10.42 -40.60
N HIS A 45 9.94 -9.85 -39.43
CA HIS A 45 10.92 -9.55 -38.37
C HIS A 45 11.20 -10.77 -37.46
N GLY A 46 11.70 -11.86 -38.04
CA GLY A 46 12.32 -12.98 -37.32
C GLY A 46 11.42 -13.78 -36.34
N PRO A 47 11.87 -14.96 -35.88
CA PRO A 47 11.06 -15.90 -35.09
C PRO A 47 10.94 -15.52 -33.59
N TYR A 48 11.18 -14.27 -33.21
CA TYR A 48 11.29 -13.86 -31.80
C TYR A 48 10.14 -12.94 -31.38
N PRO A 49 9.59 -13.08 -30.16
CA PRO A 49 8.63 -12.11 -29.65
C PRO A 49 9.30 -10.73 -29.57
N PRO A 50 8.65 -9.66 -30.07
CA PRO A 50 9.26 -8.33 -30.13
C PRO A 50 9.63 -7.82 -28.75
N CYS A 51 10.76 -7.11 -28.66
CA CYS A 51 11.16 -6.42 -27.44
C CYS A 51 10.30 -5.17 -27.23
N ASP A 52 10.14 -4.72 -25.97
CA ASP A 52 9.29 -3.56 -25.63
C ASP A 52 9.94 -2.20 -25.98
N HIS A 53 11.12 -2.22 -26.59
CA HIS A 53 11.85 -1.04 -27.04
C HIS A 53 11.70 -0.84 -28.55
N GLY A 54 11.91 0.39 -29.02
CA GLY A 54 11.82 0.72 -30.44
C GLY A 54 12.74 -0.16 -31.31
N PRO A 55 12.41 -0.36 -32.59
CA PRO A 55 13.18 -1.20 -33.51
C PRO A 55 14.64 -0.74 -33.67
N ASP A 56 14.91 0.55 -33.45
CA ASP A 56 16.24 1.16 -33.59
C ASP A 56 17.08 1.13 -32.29
N GLU A 57 16.51 0.68 -31.17
CA GLU A 57 17.21 0.67 -29.88
C GLU A 57 17.76 -0.72 -29.54
N SER A 58 19.03 -0.81 -29.13
CA SER A 58 19.59 -2.07 -28.63
C SER A 58 19.08 -2.38 -27.22
N CYS A 59 18.95 -3.67 -26.88
CA CYS A 59 18.52 -4.10 -25.54
C CYS A 59 19.41 -3.51 -24.43
N ALA A 60 20.72 -3.40 -24.70
CA ALA A 60 21.70 -2.82 -23.78
C ALA A 60 21.47 -1.32 -23.59
N ALA A 61 21.27 -0.57 -24.69
CA ALA A 61 20.98 0.86 -24.62
C ALA A 61 19.66 1.14 -23.86
N HIS A 62 18.63 0.33 -24.11
CA HIS A 62 17.36 0.42 -23.40
C HIS A 62 17.52 0.15 -21.89
N ALA A 63 18.28 -0.90 -21.51
CA ALA A 63 18.54 -1.22 -20.11
C ALA A 63 19.34 -0.12 -19.39
N ILE A 64 20.40 0.40 -20.03
CA ILE A 64 21.22 1.50 -19.48
C ILE A 64 20.39 2.78 -19.34
N GLY A 65 19.56 3.10 -20.34
CA GLY A 65 18.67 4.27 -20.29
C GLY A 65 17.71 4.20 -19.10
N ASN A 66 17.06 3.05 -18.88
CA ASN A 66 16.16 2.85 -17.74
C ASN A 66 16.91 2.89 -16.39
N LEU A 67 18.12 2.33 -16.33
CA LEU A 67 18.98 2.39 -15.14
C LEU A 67 19.27 3.85 -14.76
N CYS A 68 19.80 4.64 -15.70
CA CYS A 68 20.16 6.04 -15.46
C CYS A 68 18.93 6.87 -15.08
N GLN A 69 17.82 6.68 -15.78
CA GLN A 69 16.59 7.44 -15.52
C GLN A 69 16.00 7.12 -14.13
N SER A 70 15.85 5.83 -13.79
CA SER A 70 15.34 5.42 -12.49
C SER A 70 16.28 5.80 -11.35
N PHE A 71 17.59 5.74 -11.59
CA PHE A 71 18.60 6.22 -10.65
C PHE A 71 18.41 7.71 -10.36
N LEU A 72 18.38 8.55 -11.40
CA LEU A 72 18.25 10.01 -11.25
C LEU A 72 16.91 10.41 -10.63
N LEU A 73 15.81 9.76 -11.02
CA LEU A 73 14.49 9.99 -10.44
C LEU A 73 14.47 9.63 -8.95
N SER A 74 14.97 8.45 -8.58
CA SER A 74 15.02 7.97 -7.21
C SER A 74 15.94 8.85 -6.33
N TYR A 75 17.11 9.20 -6.85
CA TYR A 75 18.06 10.12 -6.23
C TYR A 75 17.42 11.49 -5.97
N GLY A 76 16.83 12.10 -7.01
CA GLY A 76 16.18 13.40 -6.92
C GLY A 76 15.02 13.43 -5.93
N VAL A 77 14.16 12.39 -5.93
CA VAL A 77 13.08 12.24 -4.94
C VAL A 77 13.64 12.15 -3.52
N ARG A 78 14.68 11.35 -3.29
CA ARG A 78 15.26 11.17 -1.95
C ARG A 78 15.93 12.45 -1.43
N VAL A 79 16.68 13.15 -2.28
CA VAL A 79 17.26 14.45 -1.96
C VAL A 79 16.16 15.48 -1.69
N GLY A 80 15.13 15.54 -2.54
CA GLY A 80 14.00 16.46 -2.37
C GLY A 80 13.25 16.28 -1.05
N ILE A 81 13.01 15.03 -0.61
CA ILE A 81 12.42 14.74 0.70
C ILE A 81 13.32 15.24 1.83
N GLY A 82 14.64 15.03 1.74
CA GLY A 82 15.60 15.50 2.73
C GLY A 82 15.59 17.02 2.88
N ILE A 83 15.60 17.74 1.75
CA ILE A 83 15.51 19.20 1.70
C ILE A 83 14.18 19.69 2.31
N LEU A 84 13.06 19.06 1.94
CA LEU A 84 11.73 19.44 2.45
C LEU A 84 11.61 19.28 3.97
N LEU A 85 12.09 18.16 4.52
CA LEU A 85 12.06 17.91 5.96
C LEU A 85 12.92 18.93 6.72
N ARG A 86 14.05 19.35 6.14
CA ARG A 86 14.92 20.37 6.72
C ARG A 86 14.27 21.75 6.66
N ALA A 87 13.68 22.12 5.52
CA ALA A 87 12.90 23.35 5.39
C ALA A 87 11.79 23.41 6.44
N PHE A 88 11.09 22.30 6.69
CA PHE A 88 10.07 22.22 7.74
C PHE A 88 10.66 22.40 9.16
N LYS A 89 11.82 21.80 9.44
CA LYS A 89 12.50 21.94 10.74
C LYS A 89 12.97 23.38 10.99
N LEU A 90 13.51 24.05 9.96
CA LEU A 90 13.95 25.44 10.00
C LEU A 90 12.77 26.41 10.14
N ALA A 91 11.68 26.18 9.41
CA ALA A 91 10.44 26.96 9.54
C ALA A 91 9.87 26.89 10.97
N LYS A 92 9.98 25.72 11.63
CA LYS A 92 9.58 25.56 13.03
C LYS A 92 10.51 26.30 14.03
N GLY A 93 11.73 26.64 13.62
CA GLY A 93 12.74 27.35 14.41
C GLY A 93 12.69 28.88 14.36
N LYS A 94 11.62 29.49 13.82
CA LYS A 94 11.37 30.95 13.73
C LYS A 94 12.34 31.79 12.89
N SER A 95 13.31 31.22 12.17
CA SER A 95 14.20 31.99 11.28
C SER A 95 13.83 31.82 9.79
N TYR A 96 12.91 32.66 9.30
CA TYR A 96 12.46 32.63 7.90
C TYR A 96 13.55 33.13 6.91
N SER A 97 14.50 33.95 7.37
CA SER A 97 15.63 34.43 6.55
C SER A 97 16.60 33.30 6.15
N SER A 98 16.77 32.29 7.01
CA SER A 98 17.63 31.12 6.75
C SER A 98 17.07 30.11 5.74
N LEU A 99 15.79 30.23 5.35
CA LEU A 99 15.17 29.36 4.34
C LEU A 99 15.58 29.75 2.90
N LEU A 100 16.01 30.99 2.70
CA LEU A 100 16.45 31.52 1.40
C LEU A 100 17.94 31.29 1.14
N ASP A 101 18.70 30.85 2.15
CA ASP A 101 20.12 30.57 2.00
C ASP A 101 20.36 29.16 1.46
N LEU A 102 20.41 29.06 0.13
CA LEU A 102 20.59 27.80 -0.62
C LEU A 102 21.87 27.06 -0.19
N LYS A 103 22.93 27.79 0.22
CA LYS A 103 24.16 27.21 0.75
C LYS A 103 23.97 26.53 2.10
N GLN A 104 23.02 26.99 2.91
CA GLN A 104 22.71 26.38 4.21
C GLN A 104 21.79 25.16 4.05
N LEU A 105 20.91 25.14 3.06
CA LEU A 105 20.09 23.95 2.71
C LEU A 105 20.89 22.86 2.00
N VAL A 106 21.93 23.21 1.25
CA VAL A 106 22.79 22.30 0.46
C VAL A 106 24.23 22.31 0.99
N SER A 107 24.40 22.35 2.32
CA SER A 107 25.73 22.41 2.93
C SER A 107 26.43 21.04 2.92
N GLU A 108 27.76 21.06 2.78
CA GLU A 108 28.69 19.92 2.63
C GLU A 108 28.67 18.90 3.79
N LYS A 109 28.07 19.26 4.94
CA LYS A 109 27.86 18.36 6.09
C LYS A 109 26.86 17.22 5.82
N ASP A 110 26.17 17.22 4.68
CA ASP A 110 25.16 16.22 4.31
C ASP A 110 25.68 15.08 3.40
N LEU A 111 26.97 14.73 3.51
CA LEU A 111 27.54 13.56 2.82
C LEU A 111 26.69 12.29 3.05
N ILE A 112 26.17 12.13 4.27
CA ILE A 112 25.31 11.01 4.67
C ILE A 112 23.98 11.00 3.89
N VAL A 113 23.34 12.16 3.68
CA VAL A 113 22.06 12.22 2.93
C VAL A 113 22.30 11.93 1.44
N ARG A 114 23.42 12.41 0.89
CA ARG A 114 23.82 12.15 -0.51
C ARG A 114 24.17 10.70 -0.74
N GLU A 115 24.90 10.08 0.19
CA GLU A 115 25.22 8.66 0.16
C GLU A 115 23.94 7.81 0.21
N GLU A 116 23.05 8.11 1.14
CA GLU A 116 21.75 7.44 1.25
C GLU A 116 20.87 7.62 0.00
N ALA A 117 20.89 8.81 -0.62
CA ALA A 117 20.22 9.05 -1.89
C ALA A 117 20.86 8.25 -3.04
N CYS A 118 22.19 8.13 -3.07
CA CYS A 118 22.91 7.32 -4.05
C CYS A 118 22.55 5.83 -3.92
N ARG A 119 22.57 5.28 -2.71
CA ARG A 119 22.19 3.89 -2.42
C ARG A 119 20.76 3.58 -2.83
N VAL A 120 19.83 4.49 -2.53
CA VAL A 120 18.42 4.39 -2.97
C VAL A 120 18.31 4.56 -4.49
N GLY A 121 19.13 5.40 -5.11
CA GLY A 121 19.28 5.49 -6.57
C GLY A 121 19.71 4.16 -7.18
N LEU A 122 20.77 3.53 -6.64
CA LEU A 122 21.31 2.25 -7.10
C LEU A 122 20.30 1.11 -6.93
N LEU A 123 19.51 1.11 -5.87
CA LEU A 123 18.43 0.13 -5.66
C LEU A 123 17.43 0.15 -6.82
N PHE A 124 16.83 1.31 -7.12
CA PHE A 124 15.77 1.43 -8.13
C PHE A 124 16.32 1.44 -9.56
N GLY A 125 17.44 2.13 -9.80
CA GLY A 125 18.15 2.13 -11.08
C GLY A 125 18.69 0.75 -11.43
N GLY A 126 19.40 0.12 -10.49
CA GLY A 126 19.92 -1.24 -10.64
C GLY A 126 18.80 -2.26 -10.86
N PHE A 127 17.69 -2.16 -10.12
CA PHE A 127 16.52 -3.02 -10.32
C PHE A 127 15.96 -2.90 -11.74
N THR A 128 15.62 -1.69 -12.18
CA THR A 128 14.97 -1.47 -13.48
C THR A 128 15.87 -1.82 -14.66
N GLY A 129 17.15 -1.43 -14.61
CA GLY A 129 18.13 -1.78 -15.64
C GLY A 129 18.36 -3.28 -15.76
N SER A 130 18.62 -3.95 -14.64
CA SER A 130 18.86 -5.41 -14.63
C SER A 130 17.61 -6.20 -15.02
N TYR A 131 16.42 -5.76 -14.61
CA TYR A 131 15.15 -6.37 -15.00
C TYR A 131 14.94 -6.31 -16.52
N HIS A 132 15.11 -5.13 -17.14
CA HIS A 132 14.94 -4.98 -18.59
C HIS A 132 16.00 -5.75 -19.38
N ALA A 133 17.26 -5.72 -18.93
CA ALA A 133 18.35 -6.49 -19.54
C ALA A 133 18.05 -7.99 -19.49
N LEU A 134 17.67 -8.50 -18.32
CA LEU A 134 17.40 -9.92 -18.11
C LEU A 134 16.11 -10.37 -18.80
N ARG A 135 15.09 -9.52 -18.89
CA ARG A 135 13.87 -9.78 -19.66
C ARG A 135 14.18 -9.95 -21.15
N CYS A 136 14.97 -9.04 -21.74
CA CYS A 136 15.40 -9.15 -23.13
C CYS A 136 16.24 -10.41 -23.37
N PHE A 137 17.16 -10.72 -22.44
CA PHE A 137 17.95 -11.95 -22.47
C PHE A 137 17.08 -13.21 -22.43
N LEU A 138 16.14 -13.30 -21.49
CA LEU A 138 15.23 -14.44 -21.33
C LEU A 138 14.29 -14.60 -22.53
N ARG A 139 13.81 -13.49 -23.13
CA ARG A 139 13.03 -13.53 -24.39
C ARG A 139 13.85 -14.13 -25.53
N LYS A 140 15.09 -13.68 -25.71
CA LYS A 140 16.01 -14.19 -26.75
C LYS A 140 16.38 -15.66 -26.52
N PHE A 141 16.64 -16.04 -25.26
CA PHE A 141 17.09 -17.37 -24.89
C PHE A 141 15.97 -18.42 -24.95
N ARG A 142 14.79 -18.12 -24.38
CA ARG A 142 13.66 -19.08 -24.30
C ARG A 142 12.75 -19.07 -25.52
N ARG A 143 12.87 -18.05 -26.40
CA ARG A 143 12.02 -17.82 -27.58
C ARG A 143 10.50 -17.86 -27.30
N LYS A 144 10.11 -17.66 -26.04
CA LYS A 144 8.72 -17.67 -25.55
C LYS A 144 8.60 -16.63 -24.43
N GLU A 145 7.53 -15.85 -24.45
CA GLU A 145 7.13 -15.08 -23.27
C GLU A 145 6.28 -15.95 -22.36
N THR A 146 6.76 -16.17 -21.13
CA THR A 146 6.01 -16.87 -20.10
C THR A 146 5.99 -16.03 -18.83
N PRO A 147 4.96 -16.19 -17.97
CA PRO A 147 4.92 -15.54 -16.66
C PRO A 147 6.15 -15.80 -15.79
N ILE A 148 6.78 -16.96 -15.97
CA ILE A 148 7.98 -17.37 -15.25
C ILE A 148 9.16 -16.46 -15.62
N ASN A 149 9.21 -15.96 -16.86
CA ASN A 149 10.27 -15.03 -17.27
C ASN A 149 10.19 -13.71 -16.48
N ALA A 150 8.99 -13.18 -16.26
CA ALA A 150 8.77 -11.97 -15.46
C ALA A 150 9.16 -12.18 -14.00
N PHE A 151 8.78 -13.34 -13.44
CA PHE A 151 9.15 -13.72 -12.08
C PHE A 151 10.67 -13.86 -11.92
N LEU A 152 11.33 -14.62 -12.80
CA LEU A 152 12.78 -14.83 -12.77
C LEU A 152 13.54 -13.51 -12.99
N ALA A 153 13.11 -12.69 -13.95
CA ALA A 153 13.71 -11.39 -14.20
C ALA A 153 13.58 -10.48 -12.98
N GLY A 154 12.39 -10.40 -12.37
CA GLY A 154 12.16 -9.64 -11.15
C GLY A 154 12.94 -10.16 -9.95
N SER A 155 13.12 -11.47 -9.82
CA SER A 155 13.88 -12.06 -8.72
C SER A 155 15.37 -11.79 -8.80
N VAL A 156 15.98 -11.96 -9.97
CA VAL A 156 17.40 -11.67 -10.14
C VAL A 156 17.65 -10.16 -10.06
N ALA A 157 16.77 -9.34 -10.64
CA ALA A 157 16.85 -7.88 -10.52
C ALA A 157 16.72 -7.41 -9.06
N GLY A 158 16.01 -8.16 -8.23
CA GLY A 158 15.89 -7.92 -6.79
C GLY A 158 17.21 -7.92 -6.02
N LEU A 159 18.29 -8.48 -6.58
CA LEU A 159 19.64 -8.40 -6.00
C LEU A 159 20.14 -6.96 -5.85
N SER A 160 19.53 -5.98 -6.54
CA SER A 160 19.83 -4.56 -6.35
C SER A 160 19.62 -4.08 -4.90
N VAL A 161 18.88 -4.83 -4.07
CA VAL A 161 18.72 -4.55 -2.63
C VAL A 161 20.03 -4.58 -1.85
N LEU A 162 21.06 -5.25 -2.38
CA LEU A 162 22.40 -5.24 -1.79
C LEU A 162 23.06 -3.86 -1.82
N ALA A 163 22.57 -2.92 -2.65
CA ALA A 163 23.01 -1.52 -2.61
C ALA A 163 22.64 -0.80 -1.30
N LEU A 164 21.76 -1.38 -0.47
CA LEU A 164 21.47 -0.90 0.87
C LEU A 164 22.35 -1.66 1.89
N ASP A 165 23.22 -0.95 2.60
CA ASP A 165 24.09 -1.58 3.61
C ASP A 165 23.31 -2.05 4.85
N ASP A 166 22.27 -1.31 5.24
CA ASP A 166 21.51 -1.56 6.46
C ASP A 166 20.63 -2.82 6.34
N SER A 167 21.08 -3.93 6.95
CA SER A 167 20.32 -5.20 6.98
C SER A 167 18.89 -5.02 7.56
N ASN A 168 18.71 -4.18 8.59
CA ASN A 168 17.39 -3.89 9.16
C ASN A 168 16.43 -3.21 8.15
N ARG A 169 16.96 -2.34 7.27
CA ARG A 169 16.17 -1.70 6.22
C ARG A 169 15.84 -2.69 5.11
N ARG A 170 16.82 -3.50 4.67
CA ARG A 170 16.58 -4.58 3.71
C ARG A 170 15.48 -5.53 4.20
N ARG A 171 15.56 -5.96 5.46
CA ARG A 171 14.53 -6.82 6.09
C ARG A 171 13.16 -6.13 6.16
N THR A 172 13.11 -4.87 6.56
CA THR A 172 11.85 -4.11 6.60
C THR A 172 11.22 -4.01 5.21
N LEU A 173 12.01 -3.74 4.16
CA LEU A 173 11.53 -3.69 2.78
C LEU A 173 11.05 -5.06 2.28
N ALA A 174 11.82 -6.13 2.57
CA ALA A 174 11.48 -7.49 2.19
C ALA A 174 10.14 -7.93 2.80
N LEU A 175 9.94 -7.69 4.10
CA LEU A 175 8.70 -8.03 4.79
C LEU A 175 7.50 -7.18 4.32
N TYR A 176 7.75 -5.91 3.99
CA TYR A 176 6.71 -5.07 3.40
C TYR A 176 6.28 -5.58 2.02
N LEU A 177 7.24 -5.90 1.16
CA LEU A 177 6.95 -6.48 -0.15
C LEU A 177 6.29 -7.85 -0.02
N LEU A 178 6.70 -8.69 0.93
CA LEU A 178 6.04 -9.96 1.23
C LEU A 178 4.57 -9.75 1.55
N ALA A 179 4.23 -8.80 2.42
CA ALA A 179 2.84 -8.48 2.74
C ALA A 179 2.06 -8.00 1.50
N ARG A 180 2.69 -7.24 0.60
CA ARG A 180 2.04 -6.76 -0.64
C ARG A 180 1.88 -7.86 -1.69
N VAL A 181 2.84 -8.76 -1.82
CA VAL A 181 2.74 -9.95 -2.69
C VAL A 181 1.68 -10.89 -2.14
N ALA A 182 1.65 -11.14 -0.84
CA ALA A 182 0.63 -11.95 -0.18
C ALA A 182 -0.77 -11.33 -0.36
N GLN A 183 -0.90 -10.01 -0.24
CA GLN A 183 -2.15 -9.29 -0.55
C GLN A 183 -2.58 -9.51 -2.01
N SER A 184 -1.67 -9.39 -2.97
CA SER A 184 -1.95 -9.57 -4.40
C SER A 184 -2.32 -11.03 -4.71
N ALA A 185 -1.60 -11.99 -4.12
CA ALA A 185 -1.89 -13.42 -4.23
C ALA A 185 -3.24 -13.79 -3.63
N TYR A 186 -3.60 -13.23 -2.48
CA TYR A 186 -4.91 -13.42 -1.87
C TYR A 186 -6.03 -12.85 -2.77
N ASN A 187 -5.86 -11.65 -3.29
CA ASN A 187 -6.82 -11.03 -4.20
C ASN A 187 -6.99 -11.82 -5.51
N SER A 188 -5.89 -12.35 -6.05
CA SER A 188 -5.87 -13.27 -7.21
C SER A 188 -6.59 -14.58 -6.93
N ALA A 189 -6.28 -15.22 -5.79
CA ALA A 189 -6.91 -16.48 -5.41
C ALA A 189 -8.42 -16.30 -5.16
N LYS A 190 -8.81 -15.14 -4.62
CA LYS A 190 -10.19 -14.74 -4.42
C LYS A 190 -10.91 -14.47 -5.74
N SER A 191 -10.31 -13.74 -6.69
CA SER A 191 -10.94 -13.46 -7.99
C SER A 191 -11.15 -14.72 -8.83
N LYS A 192 -10.25 -15.70 -8.69
CA LYS A 192 -10.33 -17.00 -9.39
C LYS A 192 -11.18 -18.04 -8.66
N ASN A 193 -11.82 -17.69 -7.55
CA ASN A 193 -12.58 -18.62 -6.69
C ASN A 193 -11.81 -19.88 -6.26
N LYS A 194 -10.47 -19.84 -6.25
CA LYS A 194 -9.62 -20.99 -5.87
C LYS A 194 -9.37 -21.08 -4.37
N PHE A 195 -9.65 -20.01 -3.62
CA PHE A 195 -9.46 -19.98 -2.18
C PHE A 195 -10.73 -20.46 -1.46
N HIS A 196 -10.81 -21.77 -1.22
CA HIS A 196 -11.90 -22.41 -0.46
C HIS A 196 -11.49 -22.79 0.99
N LEU A 197 -10.23 -22.56 1.37
CA LEU A 197 -9.80 -22.76 2.75
C LEU A 197 -10.51 -21.71 3.61
N TRP A 198 -11.54 -22.15 4.33
CA TRP A 198 -12.17 -21.40 5.42
C TRP A 198 -13.15 -20.28 5.05
N GLY A 199 -13.93 -20.46 3.97
CA GLY A 199 -15.01 -19.56 3.60
C GLY A 199 -14.49 -18.23 3.04
N SER A 200 -14.53 -18.06 1.71
CA SER A 200 -13.94 -16.95 0.95
C SER A 200 -14.39 -15.52 1.38
N HIS A 201 -15.36 -15.37 2.29
CA HIS A 201 -16.09 -14.13 2.54
C HIS A 201 -16.12 -13.72 4.03
N TRP A 202 -14.99 -13.76 4.74
CA TRP A 202 -14.91 -13.16 6.07
C TRP A 202 -15.17 -11.65 5.97
N ARG A 203 -16.37 -11.23 6.40
CA ARG A 203 -16.80 -9.82 6.42
C ARG A 203 -15.80 -8.89 7.13
N HIS A 204 -15.04 -9.45 8.09
CA HIS A 204 -14.08 -8.76 8.96
C HIS A 204 -12.68 -9.41 8.96
N GLY A 205 -12.26 -10.06 7.87
CA GLY A 205 -10.93 -10.69 7.79
C GLY A 205 -9.77 -9.70 7.95
N ASP A 206 -9.98 -8.45 7.55
CA ASP A 206 -9.08 -7.31 7.79
C ASP A 206 -8.89 -7.02 9.29
N ALA A 207 -9.98 -7.04 10.07
CA ALA A 207 -9.93 -6.83 11.51
C ALA A 207 -9.27 -8.02 12.23
N LEU A 208 -9.53 -9.26 11.79
CA LEU A 208 -8.86 -10.44 12.35
C LEU A 208 -7.35 -10.41 12.08
N LEU A 209 -6.94 -10.09 10.84
CA LEU A 209 -5.53 -9.97 10.49
C LEU A 209 -4.84 -8.89 11.33
N PHE A 210 -5.51 -7.74 11.50
CA PHE A 210 -5.04 -6.68 12.38
C PHE A 210 -4.91 -7.16 13.84
N ALA A 211 -5.89 -7.93 14.33
CA ALA A 211 -5.89 -8.46 15.70
C ALA A 211 -4.75 -9.44 15.97
N LEU A 212 -4.50 -10.38 15.06
CA LEU A 212 -3.38 -11.31 15.18
C LEU A 212 -2.03 -10.59 15.12
N ALA A 213 -1.90 -9.60 14.24
CA ALA A 213 -0.69 -8.79 14.15
C ALA A 213 -0.44 -7.96 15.42
N CYS A 214 -1.48 -7.31 15.96
CA CYS A 214 -1.39 -6.55 17.21
C CYS A 214 -1.14 -7.43 18.43
N ALA A 215 -1.76 -8.61 18.50
CA ALA A 215 -1.50 -9.59 19.56
C ALA A 215 -0.01 -9.96 19.62
N GLN A 216 0.57 -10.28 18.48
CA GLN A 216 2.00 -10.59 18.38
C GLN A 216 2.88 -9.38 18.70
N VAL A 217 2.55 -8.18 18.20
CA VAL A 217 3.34 -6.96 18.47
C VAL A 217 3.32 -6.58 19.95
N MET A 218 2.15 -6.62 20.60
CA MET A 218 2.04 -6.27 22.02
C MET A 218 2.73 -7.30 22.91
N TYR A 219 2.62 -8.59 22.57
CA TYR A 219 3.40 -9.64 23.22
C TYR A 219 4.91 -9.38 23.09
N SER A 220 5.39 -9.13 21.86
CA SER A 220 6.80 -8.84 21.60
C SER A 220 7.27 -7.59 22.33
N PHE A 221 6.50 -6.51 22.33
CA PHE A 221 6.87 -5.25 23.00
C PHE A 221 7.15 -5.46 24.50
N ILE A 222 6.34 -6.26 25.20
CA ILE A 222 6.48 -6.46 26.64
C ILE A 222 7.48 -7.58 26.96
N MET A 223 7.36 -8.73 26.28
CA MET A 223 8.13 -9.93 26.62
C MET A 223 9.51 -10.00 25.97
N ARG A 224 9.66 -9.48 24.75
CA ARG A 224 10.91 -9.51 23.97
C ARG A 224 11.05 -8.20 23.14
N PRO A 225 11.23 -7.04 23.80
CA PRO A 225 11.28 -5.74 23.13
C PRO A 225 12.36 -5.68 22.04
N GLU A 226 13.49 -6.38 22.23
CA GLU A 226 14.60 -6.51 21.29
C GLU A 226 14.20 -7.01 19.89
N SER A 227 13.06 -7.70 19.78
CA SER A 227 12.54 -8.20 18.50
C SER A 227 11.90 -7.12 17.61
N LEU A 228 11.66 -5.92 18.15
CA LEU A 228 11.05 -4.81 17.43
C LEU A 228 12.08 -3.70 17.14
N PRO A 229 11.93 -2.90 16.07
CA PRO A 229 12.79 -1.74 15.83
C PRO A 229 12.69 -0.70 16.94
N LYS A 230 13.82 -0.12 17.36
CA LYS A 230 13.88 0.88 18.46
C LYS A 230 12.89 2.03 18.28
N ALA A 231 12.83 2.64 17.09
CA ALA A 231 11.89 3.73 16.80
C ALA A 231 10.41 3.34 16.99
N TYR A 232 10.07 2.06 16.77
CA TYR A 232 8.72 1.55 16.96
C TYR A 232 8.44 1.31 18.46
N GLN A 233 9.42 0.78 19.20
CA GLN A 233 9.33 0.65 20.66
C GLN A 233 9.17 2.03 21.33
N ASP A 234 9.98 3.01 20.94
CA ASP A 234 9.92 4.38 21.46
C ASP A 234 8.56 5.03 21.19
N PHE A 235 7.99 4.76 20.02
CA PHE A 235 6.65 5.22 19.68
C PHE A 235 5.60 4.61 20.63
N ILE A 236 5.60 3.29 20.85
CA ILE A 236 4.67 2.63 21.78
C ILE A 236 4.88 3.14 23.20
N GLN A 237 6.13 3.26 23.66
CA GLN A 237 6.46 3.72 25.01
C GLN A 237 6.05 5.18 25.26
N LYS A 238 6.17 6.06 24.25
CA LYS A 238 5.78 7.48 24.34
C LYS A 238 4.26 7.68 24.32
N THR A 239 3.55 6.82 23.60
CA THR A 239 2.08 6.88 23.46
C THR A 239 1.35 6.12 24.56
N GLY A 240 1.99 5.11 25.15
CA GLY A 240 1.46 4.29 26.23
C GLY A 240 1.36 5.02 27.58
N PRO A 241 0.46 4.59 28.48
CA PRO A 241 0.23 5.22 29.77
C PRO A 241 1.16 4.71 30.89
N VAL A 242 1.80 3.56 30.68
CA VAL A 242 2.64 2.87 31.67
C VAL A 242 4.13 3.20 31.44
N ALA A 243 4.87 3.41 32.52
CA ALA A 243 6.29 3.74 32.48
C ALA A 243 7.18 2.54 32.17
N ALA A 244 8.33 2.78 31.53
CA ALA A 244 9.29 1.75 31.14
C ALA A 244 9.76 0.82 32.30
N PRO A 245 10.03 1.32 33.53
CA PRO A 245 10.43 0.45 34.64
C PRO A 245 9.37 -0.59 35.00
N ILE A 246 8.08 -0.24 34.87
CA ILE A 246 6.97 -1.15 35.15
C ILE A 246 6.93 -2.28 34.11
N TYR A 247 7.13 -1.97 32.83
CA TYR A 247 7.21 -3.01 31.80
C TYR A 247 8.38 -3.97 32.01
N LYS A 248 9.54 -3.45 32.45
CA LYS A 248 10.69 -4.28 32.84
C LYS A 248 10.34 -5.20 34.01
N ALA A 249 9.71 -4.67 35.06
CA ALA A 249 9.27 -5.46 36.20
C ALA A 249 8.28 -6.56 35.79
N VAL A 250 7.27 -6.23 34.99
CA VAL A 250 6.28 -7.19 34.45
C VAL A 250 6.95 -8.31 33.64
N LYS A 251 7.93 -7.95 32.79
CA LYS A 251 8.69 -8.91 31.99
C LYS A 251 9.47 -9.89 32.87
N GLU A 252 10.17 -9.41 33.90
CA GLU A 252 10.96 -10.26 34.80
C GLU A 252 10.04 -11.14 35.66
N THR A 253 8.94 -10.60 36.19
CA THR A 253 7.92 -11.39 36.90
C THR A 253 7.37 -12.54 36.04
N CYS A 254 7.02 -12.28 34.78
CA CYS A 254 6.53 -13.33 33.87
C CYS A 254 7.60 -14.37 33.48
N ARG A 255 8.88 -14.08 33.72
CA ARG A 255 10.01 -14.98 33.48
C ARG A 255 10.48 -15.70 34.75
N GLY A 256 9.95 -15.33 35.92
CA GLY A 256 10.42 -15.82 37.22
C GLY A 256 11.78 -15.22 37.63
N GLY A 257 12.17 -14.08 37.06
CA GLY A 257 13.39 -13.36 37.41
C GLY A 257 13.17 -12.35 38.54
N PRO A 258 14.24 -11.88 39.21
CA PRO A 258 14.15 -10.87 40.25
C PRO A 258 13.75 -9.52 39.68
N VAL A 259 12.87 -8.80 40.40
CA VAL A 259 12.43 -7.45 40.03
C VAL A 259 13.42 -6.42 40.55
N ASP A 260 13.82 -5.47 39.71
CA ASP A 260 14.72 -4.38 40.04
C ASP A 260 14.03 -3.34 40.95
N ILE A 261 14.06 -3.60 42.26
CA ILE A 261 13.39 -2.81 43.31
C ILE A 261 13.91 -1.36 43.32
N ALA A 262 15.21 -1.14 43.07
CA ALA A 262 15.81 0.20 43.10
C ALA A 262 15.24 1.10 41.99
N SER A 263 15.08 0.56 40.78
CA SER A 263 14.47 1.30 39.67
C SER A 263 12.99 1.61 39.92
N LEU A 264 12.28 0.69 40.57
CA LEU A 264 10.84 0.78 40.83
C LEU A 264 10.54 1.72 42.00
N SER A 265 11.33 1.67 43.07
CA SER A 265 11.24 2.60 44.20
C SER A 265 11.53 4.03 43.76
N ALA A 266 12.59 4.26 42.97
CA ALA A 266 12.91 5.58 42.42
C ALA A 266 11.80 6.14 41.51
N PHE A 267 11.03 5.28 40.84
CA PHE A 267 9.85 5.69 40.07
C PHE A 267 8.66 6.03 40.97
N LEU A 268 8.41 5.23 42.01
CA LEU A 268 7.33 5.46 42.97
C LEU A 268 7.57 6.70 43.84
N SER A 269 8.83 7.00 44.24
CA SER A 269 9.20 8.23 44.93
C SER A 269 8.88 9.47 44.09
N ARG A 270 9.24 9.44 42.80
CA ARG A 270 8.90 10.52 41.85
C ARG A 270 7.41 10.69 41.64
N SER A 271 6.63 9.63 41.87
CA SER A 271 5.17 9.64 41.76
C SER A 271 4.47 10.01 43.09
N GLY A 272 5.23 10.20 44.18
CA GLY A 272 4.73 10.70 45.47
C GLY A 272 4.00 9.69 46.36
N LYS A 273 4.22 8.37 46.21
CA LYS A 273 3.52 7.32 47.00
C LYS A 273 4.40 6.13 47.43
N LEU A 274 5.56 6.39 48.03
CA LEU A 274 6.43 5.30 48.51
C LEU A 274 5.77 4.48 49.64
N ASP A 275 4.97 5.13 50.50
CA ASP A 275 4.58 4.57 51.80
C ASP A 275 3.42 3.57 51.76
N SER A 276 2.80 3.34 50.58
CA SER A 276 1.57 2.56 50.47
C SER A 276 1.74 1.17 49.82
N VAL A 277 2.94 0.79 49.38
CA VAL A 277 3.13 -0.44 48.59
C VAL A 277 4.34 -1.24 49.07
N LYS A 278 4.10 -2.47 49.55
CA LYS A 278 5.17 -3.45 49.80
C LYS A 278 5.78 -3.88 48.47
N LEU A 279 7.07 -3.59 48.29
CA LEU A 279 7.85 -4.03 47.14
C LEU A 279 8.48 -5.38 47.48
N GLU A 280 8.12 -6.41 46.71
CA GLU A 280 8.71 -7.75 46.81
C GLU A 280 9.68 -7.97 45.65
N GLU A 281 10.76 -8.73 45.89
CA GLU A 281 11.75 -9.06 44.86
C GLU A 281 11.23 -10.11 43.87
N PHE A 282 10.34 -11.01 44.33
CA PHE A 282 9.70 -12.07 43.54
C PHE A 282 8.17 -12.06 43.65
N PRO A 283 7.49 -11.01 43.16
CA PRO A 283 6.04 -10.96 43.19
C PRO A 283 5.46 -11.96 42.19
N SER A 284 4.40 -12.69 42.56
CA SER A 284 3.65 -13.55 41.63
C SER A 284 2.88 -12.76 40.56
N ILE A 285 2.53 -11.51 40.89
CA ILE A 285 1.86 -10.57 40.01
C ILE A 285 2.16 -9.12 40.44
N ILE A 286 2.43 -8.23 39.47
CA ILE A 286 2.57 -6.81 39.76
C ILE A 286 1.17 -6.21 40.03
N PRO A 287 0.90 -5.63 41.21
CA PRO A 287 -0.41 -5.08 41.52
C PRO A 287 -0.71 -3.80 40.72
N CYS A 288 -2.00 -3.55 40.47
CA CYS A 288 -2.46 -2.37 39.74
C CYS A 288 -2.03 -1.05 40.40
N SER A 289 -1.83 -1.03 41.73
CA SER A 289 -1.30 0.12 42.47
C SER A 289 0.09 0.56 42.00
N ILE A 290 0.93 -0.37 41.54
CA ILE A 290 2.25 -0.09 40.97
C ILE A 290 2.12 0.32 39.49
N VAL A 291 1.20 -0.29 38.76
CA VAL A 291 0.99 0.00 37.33
C VAL A 291 0.47 1.42 37.11
N HIS A 292 -0.40 1.91 38.00
CA HIS A 292 -0.96 3.26 37.94
C HIS A 292 -1.05 3.92 39.33
N PRO A 293 0.06 4.43 39.88
CA PRO A 293 0.10 4.96 41.25
C PRO A 293 -0.79 6.19 41.46
N GLY A 294 -1.08 6.95 40.39
CA GLY A 294 -1.85 8.19 40.45
C GLY A 294 -3.36 8.02 40.63
N THR A 295 -3.91 6.81 40.55
CA THR A 295 -5.36 6.56 40.60
C THR A 295 -5.68 5.26 41.32
N ASN A 296 -6.66 5.28 42.23
CA ASN A 296 -7.06 4.11 43.02
C ASN A 296 -8.09 3.23 42.26
N SER A 297 -8.67 3.71 41.17
CA SER A 297 -9.63 2.98 40.34
C SER A 297 -9.06 2.68 38.95
N CYS A 298 -9.07 1.40 38.56
CA CYS A 298 -8.63 0.95 37.24
C CYS A 298 -9.45 1.58 36.11
N LEU A 299 -10.77 1.72 36.29
CA LEU A 299 -11.65 2.31 35.26
C LEU A 299 -11.33 3.79 35.05
N ALA A 300 -11.17 4.54 36.15
CA ALA A 300 -10.79 5.95 36.08
C ALA A 300 -9.41 6.14 35.44
N GLN A 301 -8.45 5.25 35.74
CA GLN A 301 -7.15 5.25 35.07
C GLN A 301 -7.27 4.97 33.58
N ASN A 302 -8.08 3.99 33.17
CA ASN A 302 -8.25 3.66 31.76
C ASN A 302 -8.84 4.83 30.97
N ALA A 303 -9.85 5.51 31.53
CA ALA A 303 -10.42 6.70 30.92
C ALA A 303 -9.40 7.84 30.81
N LYS A 304 -8.62 8.08 31.89
CA LYS A 304 -7.54 9.07 31.90
C LYS A 304 -6.45 8.74 30.89
N ALA A 305 -6.04 7.46 30.80
CA ALA A 305 -5.05 6.96 29.86
C ALA A 305 -5.52 7.14 28.42
N ALA A 306 -6.74 6.71 28.10
CA ALA A 306 -7.34 6.86 26.77
C ALA A 306 -7.42 8.34 26.36
N SER A 307 -7.91 9.23 27.24
CA SER A 307 -7.97 10.68 26.99
C SER A 307 -6.59 11.31 26.81
N ALA A 308 -5.63 10.95 27.66
CA ALA A 308 -4.26 11.43 27.55
C ALA A 308 -3.59 10.98 26.25
N THR A 309 -3.76 9.72 25.85
CA THR A 309 -3.30 9.20 24.56
C THR A 309 -3.95 9.98 23.43
N PHE A 310 -5.27 10.20 23.46
CA PHE A 310 -5.98 10.97 22.45
C PHE A 310 -5.37 12.36 22.26
N ARG A 311 -5.21 13.13 23.34
CA ARG A 311 -4.64 14.50 23.29
C ARG A 311 -3.19 14.51 22.77
N LYS A 312 -2.39 13.50 23.12
CA LYS A 312 -0.98 13.39 22.67
C LYS A 312 -0.88 13.01 21.19
N THR A 313 -1.72 12.11 20.71
CA THR A 313 -1.62 11.57 19.34
C THR A 313 -2.39 12.39 18.32
N PHE A 314 -3.39 13.16 18.75
CA PHE A 314 -4.22 13.98 17.85
C PHE A 314 -3.41 14.89 16.91
N PRO A 315 -2.41 15.68 17.36
CA PRO A 315 -1.64 16.55 16.46
C PRO A 315 -0.84 15.79 15.40
N LEU A 316 -0.34 14.59 15.76
CA LEU A 316 0.39 13.73 14.84
C LEU A 316 -0.54 13.21 13.73
N TYR A 317 -1.69 12.66 14.10
CA TYR A 317 -2.65 12.13 13.13
C TYR A 317 -3.28 13.24 12.28
N PHE A 318 -3.58 14.39 12.87
CA PHE A 318 -4.06 15.55 12.14
C PHE A 318 -3.05 16.00 11.08
N SER A 319 -1.76 16.09 11.42
CA SER A 319 -0.71 16.40 10.45
C SER A 319 -0.60 15.35 9.35
N LEU A 320 -0.65 14.06 9.70
CA LEU A 320 -0.57 12.95 8.74
C LEU A 320 -1.76 12.90 7.77
N THR A 321 -2.95 13.35 8.18
CA THR A 321 -4.13 13.41 7.30
C THR A 321 -4.17 14.72 6.51
N PHE A 322 -3.79 15.84 7.13
CA PHE A 322 -3.89 17.16 6.53
C PHE A 322 -2.81 17.41 5.47
N VAL A 323 -1.55 17.10 5.78
CA VAL A 323 -0.41 17.42 4.89
C VAL A 323 -0.53 16.75 3.53
N PRO A 324 -0.77 15.42 3.41
CA PRO A 324 -0.91 14.79 2.10
C PRO A 324 -2.08 15.34 1.30
N TYR A 325 -3.19 15.69 1.97
CA TYR A 325 -4.36 16.24 1.30
C TYR A 325 -4.05 17.63 0.70
N VAL A 326 -3.39 18.50 1.47
CA VAL A 326 -3.01 19.84 0.98
C VAL A 326 -1.95 19.76 -0.12
N VAL A 327 -0.95 18.90 0.03
CA VAL A 327 0.16 18.80 -0.93
C VAL A 327 -0.29 18.17 -2.25
N LEU A 328 -1.11 17.11 -2.20
CA LEU A 328 -1.55 16.40 -3.41
C LEU A 328 -2.77 17.02 -4.09
N HIS A 329 -3.56 17.79 -3.34
CA HIS A 329 -4.81 18.38 -3.84
C HIS A 329 -4.91 19.88 -3.53
N LEU A 330 -3.82 20.62 -3.75
CA LEU A 330 -3.74 22.06 -3.45
C LEU A 330 -4.85 22.88 -4.13
N GLN A 331 -5.16 22.58 -5.40
CA GLN A 331 -6.26 23.24 -6.14
C GLN A 331 -7.60 23.08 -5.40
N LYS A 332 -7.97 21.84 -5.04
CA LYS A 332 -9.21 21.55 -4.31
C LYS A 332 -9.23 22.15 -2.91
N PHE A 333 -8.07 22.30 -2.28
CA PHE A 333 -7.94 22.97 -0.99
C PHE A 333 -8.21 24.48 -1.12
N MET A 334 -7.69 25.12 -2.17
CA MET A 334 -7.95 26.54 -2.44
C MET A 334 -9.42 26.81 -2.76
N ASP A 335 -10.09 25.90 -3.47
CA ASP A 335 -11.50 26.03 -3.81
C ASP A 335 -12.44 25.90 -2.59
N ALA A 336 -12.11 25.01 -1.65
CA ALA A 336 -12.94 24.73 -0.47
C ALA A 336 -12.12 24.41 0.79
N PRO A 337 -11.49 25.43 1.42
CA PRO A 337 -10.58 25.22 2.55
C PRO A 337 -11.30 24.72 3.80
N ALA A 338 -12.49 25.26 4.12
CA ALA A 338 -13.26 24.89 5.31
C ALA A 338 -13.74 23.43 5.25
N ARG A 339 -14.28 23.00 4.11
CA ARG A 339 -14.75 21.62 3.90
C ARG A 339 -13.60 20.62 4.00
N THR A 340 -12.46 20.97 3.41
CA THR A 340 -11.25 20.14 3.47
C THR A 340 -10.74 20.00 4.90
N CYS A 341 -10.66 21.11 5.64
CA CYS A 341 -10.25 21.10 7.05
C CYS A 341 -11.19 20.26 7.91
N TRP A 342 -12.50 20.39 7.72
CA TRP A 342 -13.50 19.58 8.42
C TRP A 342 -13.36 18.07 8.13
N LEU A 343 -13.16 17.70 6.87
CA LEU A 343 -12.94 16.31 6.47
C LEU A 343 -11.66 15.75 7.09
N ALA A 344 -10.56 16.50 7.04
CA ALA A 344 -9.29 16.14 7.66
C ALA A 344 -9.42 16.01 9.18
N LEU A 345 -10.14 16.92 9.83
CA LEU A 345 -10.41 16.89 11.26
C LEU A 345 -11.23 15.65 11.64
N ARG A 346 -12.33 15.37 10.94
CA ARG A 346 -13.17 14.19 11.20
C ARG A 346 -12.37 12.90 11.07
N ASP A 347 -11.53 12.81 10.04
CA ASP A 347 -10.69 11.64 9.80
C ASP A 347 -9.59 11.52 10.88
N ALA A 348 -8.97 12.64 11.28
CA ALA A 348 -8.00 12.67 12.38
C ALA A 348 -8.61 12.26 13.71
N VAL A 349 -9.79 12.79 14.07
CA VAL A 349 -10.53 12.41 15.28
C VAL A 349 -10.82 10.91 15.27
N ARG A 350 -11.39 10.37 14.18
CA ARG A 350 -11.68 8.93 14.04
C ARG A 350 -10.44 8.07 14.25
N SER A 351 -9.32 8.45 13.63
CA SER A 351 -8.02 7.75 13.79
C SER A 351 -7.52 7.76 15.22
N THR A 352 -7.64 8.92 15.86
CA THR A 352 -7.15 9.16 17.22
C THR A 352 -8.02 8.42 18.24
N THR A 353 -9.34 8.39 18.03
CA THR A 353 -10.28 7.60 18.84
C THR A 353 -9.99 6.11 18.74
N PHE A 354 -9.69 5.59 17.54
CA PHE A 354 -9.25 4.21 17.35
C PHE A 354 -8.02 3.88 18.22
N LEU A 355 -6.95 4.67 18.12
CA LEU A 355 -5.72 4.40 18.87
C LEU A 355 -5.91 4.59 20.39
N SER A 356 -6.68 5.59 20.79
CA SER A 356 -7.06 5.84 22.18
C SER A 356 -7.85 4.66 22.77
N ALA A 357 -8.83 4.14 22.02
CA ALA A 357 -9.61 2.96 22.40
C ALA A 357 -8.72 1.71 22.48
N PHE A 358 -7.77 1.52 21.55
CA PHE A 358 -6.80 0.43 21.62
C PHE A 358 -6.05 0.44 22.95
N VAL A 359 -5.48 1.59 23.35
CA VAL A 359 -4.74 1.72 24.62
C VAL A 359 -5.65 1.50 25.82
N GLY A 360 -6.86 2.07 25.81
CA GLY A 360 -7.83 1.91 26.90
C GLY A 360 -8.29 0.46 27.09
N ILE A 361 -8.61 -0.25 26.01
CA ILE A 361 -9.00 -1.66 26.04
C ILE A 361 -7.82 -2.53 26.49
N PHE A 362 -6.62 -2.29 25.96
CA PHE A 362 -5.42 -3.04 26.35
C PHE A 362 -5.17 -2.93 27.86
N GLN A 363 -5.16 -1.70 28.39
CA GLN A 363 -5.00 -1.46 29.82
C GLN A 363 -6.13 -2.10 30.63
N GLY A 364 -7.38 -2.01 30.15
CA GLY A 364 -8.54 -2.63 30.77
C GLY A 364 -8.43 -4.14 30.91
N VAL A 365 -8.04 -4.84 29.84
CA VAL A 365 -7.87 -6.30 29.87
C VAL A 365 -6.76 -6.70 30.84
N ILE A 366 -5.63 -5.99 30.86
CA ILE A 366 -4.54 -6.26 31.82
C ILE A 366 -5.00 -6.02 33.26
N CYS A 367 -5.70 -4.92 33.54
CA CYS A 367 -6.22 -4.63 34.88
C CYS A 367 -7.27 -5.66 35.35
N ILE A 368 -8.15 -6.13 34.45
CA ILE A 368 -9.13 -7.18 34.75
C ILE A 368 -8.41 -8.49 35.05
N HIS A 369 -7.44 -8.89 34.21
CA HIS A 369 -6.64 -10.08 34.44
C HIS A 369 -5.93 -10.03 35.79
N ARG A 370 -5.32 -8.90 36.15
CA ARG A 370 -4.63 -8.72 37.45
C ARG A 370 -5.56 -8.75 38.67
N LYS A 371 -6.87 -8.51 38.48
CA LYS A 371 -7.87 -8.60 39.55
C LYS A 371 -8.40 -10.03 39.72
N VAL A 372 -8.42 -10.82 38.65
CA VAL A 372 -9.01 -12.17 38.61
C VAL A 372 -7.95 -13.27 38.80
N SER A 373 -6.75 -13.08 38.27
CA SER A 373 -5.67 -14.06 38.30
C SER A 373 -4.66 -13.77 39.40
N THR A 374 -4.11 -14.83 39.98
CA THR A 374 -3.04 -14.78 40.99
C THR A 374 -1.64 -14.83 40.38
N ARG A 375 -1.51 -15.22 39.11
CA ARG A 375 -0.23 -15.28 38.37
C ARG A 375 -0.31 -14.54 37.04
N ASP A 376 0.79 -13.86 36.71
CA ASP A 376 0.95 -13.16 35.43
C ASP A 376 1.49 -14.13 34.35
N HIS A 377 0.67 -14.43 33.34
CA HIS A 377 1.05 -15.33 32.24
C HIS A 377 1.41 -14.54 30.98
N LYS A 378 2.45 -14.98 30.26
CA LYS A 378 2.92 -14.34 29.03
C LYS A 378 1.83 -14.24 27.95
N LEU A 379 0.93 -15.22 27.88
CA LEU A 379 -0.18 -15.27 26.90
C LEU A 379 -1.22 -14.16 27.10
N VAL A 380 -1.34 -13.62 28.31
CA VAL A 380 -2.31 -12.55 28.62
C VAL A 380 -2.05 -11.31 27.78
N TYR A 381 -0.78 -10.98 27.56
CA TYR A 381 -0.39 -9.82 26.75
C TYR A 381 -0.69 -10.02 25.27
N TRP A 382 -0.61 -11.26 24.79
CA TRP A 382 -1.01 -11.62 23.44
C TRP A 382 -2.54 -11.49 23.28
N ILE A 383 -3.31 -12.06 24.21
CA ILE A 383 -4.79 -11.96 24.23
C ILE A 383 -5.24 -10.50 24.37
N ALA A 384 -4.63 -9.73 25.28
CA ALA A 384 -4.94 -8.33 25.48
C ALA A 384 -4.67 -7.50 24.23
N GLY A 385 -3.57 -7.77 23.51
CA GLY A 385 -3.27 -7.13 22.22
C GLY A 385 -4.26 -7.49 21.12
N GLY A 386 -4.75 -8.74 21.10
CA GLY A 386 -5.79 -9.18 20.17
C GLY A 386 -7.15 -8.56 20.46
N MET A 387 -7.56 -8.49 21.74
CA MET A 387 -8.81 -7.87 22.15
C MET A 387 -8.80 -6.35 21.91
N SER A 388 -7.69 -5.67 22.23
CA SER A 388 -7.56 -4.23 22.00
C SER A 388 -7.63 -3.86 20.52
N ALA A 389 -7.21 -4.77 19.64
CA ALA A 389 -7.27 -4.57 18.20
C ALA A 389 -8.68 -4.52 17.62
N LEU A 390 -9.71 -4.98 18.34
CA LEU A 390 -11.11 -4.79 17.94
C LEU A 390 -11.50 -3.32 17.80
N SER A 391 -10.77 -2.41 18.45
CA SER A 391 -10.88 -0.96 18.25
C SER A 391 -10.74 -0.55 16.78
N VAL A 392 -10.08 -1.34 15.93
CA VAL A 392 -9.94 -1.07 14.49
C VAL A 392 -11.29 -1.01 13.75
N LEU A 393 -12.36 -1.55 14.35
CA LEU A 393 -13.71 -1.39 13.82
C LEU A 393 -14.17 0.07 13.84
N LEU A 394 -13.60 0.92 14.69
CA LEU A 394 -13.80 2.37 14.67
C LEU A 394 -13.18 3.02 13.43
N GLU A 395 -12.26 2.37 12.73
CA GLU A 395 -11.65 2.87 11.49
C GLU A 395 -12.49 2.58 10.24
N LYS A 396 -12.25 3.33 9.17
CA LYS A 396 -12.91 3.11 7.87
C LYS A 396 -12.45 1.80 7.25
N LYS A 397 -13.35 1.04 6.62
CA LYS A 397 -13.05 -0.29 6.03
C LYS A 397 -11.86 -0.28 5.07
N SER A 398 -11.72 0.76 4.23
CA SER A 398 -10.58 0.91 3.32
C SER A 398 -9.22 1.02 4.03
N ARG A 399 -9.20 1.61 5.24
CA ARG A 399 -7.98 1.84 6.02
C ARG A 399 -7.59 0.65 6.90
N ARG A 400 -8.56 -0.16 7.33
CA ARG A 400 -8.31 -1.33 8.21
C ARG A 400 -7.31 -2.31 7.61
N ALA A 401 -7.47 -2.65 6.32
CA ALA A 401 -6.55 -3.52 5.62
C ALA A 401 -5.14 -2.92 5.49
N GLU A 402 -5.04 -1.60 5.23
CA GLU A 402 -3.76 -0.91 5.15
C GLU A 402 -3.05 -0.84 6.52
N LEU A 403 -3.81 -0.66 7.62
CA LEU A 403 -3.28 -0.74 8.98
C LEU A 403 -2.80 -2.16 9.32
N ALA A 404 -3.58 -3.18 8.94
CA ALA A 404 -3.20 -4.59 9.11
C ALA A 404 -1.88 -4.88 8.37
N LEU A 405 -1.78 -4.48 7.10
CA LEU A 405 -0.58 -4.68 6.28
C LEU A 405 0.60 -3.80 6.71
N TYR A 406 0.36 -2.74 7.47
CA TYR A 406 1.42 -1.94 8.10
C TYR A 406 2.01 -2.64 9.34
N VAL A 407 1.16 -3.22 10.20
CA VAL A 407 1.58 -3.88 11.45
C VAL A 407 2.08 -5.31 11.20
N LEU A 408 1.51 -6.02 10.22
CA LEU A 408 1.80 -7.42 9.92
C LEU A 408 3.30 -7.70 9.66
N PRO A 409 4.04 -6.90 8.86
CA PRO A 409 5.48 -7.07 8.71
C PRO A 409 6.24 -7.02 10.04
N ARG A 410 5.83 -6.15 10.98
CA ARG A 410 6.47 -6.03 12.30
C ARG A 410 6.16 -7.23 13.19
N ALA A 411 4.92 -7.72 13.14
CA ALA A 411 4.53 -8.96 13.81
C ALA A 411 5.30 -10.18 13.26
N GLY A 412 5.46 -10.25 11.93
CA GLY A 412 6.21 -11.32 11.27
C GLY A 412 7.70 -11.30 11.62
N ASP A 413 8.33 -10.12 11.60
CA ASP A 413 9.74 -9.95 12.00
C ASP A 413 9.96 -10.39 13.45
N SER A 414 9.08 -9.95 14.35
CA SER A 414 9.19 -10.29 15.76
C SER A 414 8.96 -11.78 16.01
N LEU A 415 7.99 -12.38 15.32
CA LEU A 415 7.73 -13.81 15.40
C LEU A 415 8.91 -14.63 14.87
N TRP A 416 9.48 -14.25 13.72
CA TRP A 416 10.67 -14.89 13.16
C TRP A 416 11.84 -14.86 14.14
N TYR A 417 12.13 -13.68 14.72
CA TYR A 417 13.18 -13.53 15.73
C TYR A 417 12.97 -14.44 16.95
N ILE A 418 11.72 -14.58 17.40
CA ILE A 418 11.36 -15.47 18.50
C ILE A 418 11.58 -16.93 18.11
N LEU A 419 11.11 -17.36 16.95
CA LEU A 419 11.22 -18.74 16.46
C LEU A 419 12.69 -19.17 16.28
N VAL A 420 13.54 -18.28 15.77
CA VAL A 420 14.99 -18.52 15.66
C VAL A 420 15.63 -18.66 17.03
N ASN A 421 15.27 -17.80 18.00
CA ASN A 421 15.78 -17.89 19.37
C ASN A 421 15.30 -19.14 20.12
N HIS A 422 14.17 -19.72 19.73
CA HIS A 422 13.70 -21.00 20.25
C HIS A 422 14.27 -22.21 19.48
N HIS A 423 15.19 -21.98 18.54
CA HIS A 423 15.79 -23.01 17.67
C HIS A 423 14.78 -23.78 16.80
N LEU A 424 13.57 -23.25 16.59
CA LEU A 424 12.58 -23.85 15.68
C LEU A 424 12.90 -23.58 14.21
N LEU A 425 13.58 -22.46 13.93
CA LEU A 425 13.97 -22.06 12.57
C LEU A 425 15.48 -21.83 12.48
N PRO A 426 16.12 -22.24 11.38
CA PRO A 426 17.55 -22.01 11.19
C PRO A 426 17.85 -20.51 10.99
N ASN A 427 18.94 -20.05 11.59
CA ASN A 427 19.43 -18.69 11.37
C ASN A 427 20.23 -18.61 10.06
N ILE A 428 19.54 -18.32 8.96
CA ILE A 428 20.14 -18.16 7.64
C ILE A 428 20.65 -16.72 7.48
N LYS A 429 21.97 -16.56 7.27
CA LYS A 429 22.58 -15.25 7.01
C LYS A 429 22.02 -14.68 5.70
N ASN A 430 21.67 -13.39 5.71
CA ASN A 430 21.13 -12.66 4.56
C ASN A 430 19.81 -13.21 3.97
N ALA A 431 19.03 -13.96 4.77
CA ALA A 431 17.72 -14.46 4.34
C ALA A 431 16.78 -13.34 3.84
N GLU A 432 16.96 -12.11 4.34
CA GLU A 432 16.19 -10.95 3.88
C GLU A 432 16.42 -10.62 2.40
N VAL A 433 17.60 -10.90 1.86
CA VAL A 433 17.93 -10.64 0.45
C VAL A 433 17.21 -11.65 -0.43
N ALA A 434 17.28 -12.94 -0.09
CA ALA A 434 16.56 -13.98 -0.81
C ALA A 434 15.04 -13.75 -0.78
N LEU A 435 14.51 -13.37 0.39
CA LEU A 435 13.10 -13.02 0.54
C LEU A 435 12.72 -11.81 -0.33
N PHE A 436 13.54 -10.75 -0.34
CA PHE A 436 13.31 -9.58 -1.18
C PHE A 436 13.30 -9.96 -2.67
N CYS A 437 14.26 -10.77 -3.12
CA CYS A 437 14.33 -11.26 -4.50
C CYS A 437 13.08 -12.06 -4.89
N ALA A 438 12.65 -13.03 -4.06
CA ALA A 438 11.44 -13.79 -4.32
C ALA A 438 10.20 -12.88 -4.39
N CYS A 439 10.10 -11.90 -3.47
CA CYS A 439 9.00 -10.95 -3.46
C CYS A 439 8.99 -10.06 -4.71
N MET A 440 10.14 -9.51 -5.13
CA MET A 440 10.21 -8.69 -6.34
C MET A 440 9.83 -9.46 -7.60
N GLY A 441 10.21 -10.74 -7.71
CA GLY A 441 9.71 -11.63 -8.76
C GLY A 441 8.19 -11.76 -8.74
N GLY A 442 7.61 -12.01 -7.56
CA GLY A 442 6.15 -12.06 -7.37
C GLY A 442 5.45 -10.76 -7.75
N VAL A 443 6.01 -9.62 -7.35
CA VAL A 443 5.50 -8.28 -7.69
C VAL A 443 5.51 -8.07 -9.20
N MET A 444 6.58 -8.42 -9.92
CA MET A 444 6.64 -8.32 -11.38
C MET A 444 5.63 -9.25 -12.06
N TYR A 445 5.48 -10.48 -11.57
CA TYR A 445 4.46 -11.42 -12.06
C TYR A 445 3.05 -10.82 -11.97
N PHE A 446 2.65 -10.33 -10.79
CA PHE A 446 1.32 -9.73 -10.60
C PHE A 446 1.15 -8.43 -11.37
N LEU A 447 2.21 -7.63 -11.51
CA LEU A 447 2.14 -6.36 -12.24
C LEU A 447 1.78 -6.54 -13.72
N GLU A 448 2.29 -7.61 -14.32
CA GLU A 448 2.09 -7.91 -15.74
C GLU A 448 0.81 -8.68 -16.01
N HIS A 449 0.54 -9.72 -15.22
CA HIS A 449 -0.54 -10.67 -15.52
C HIS A 449 -1.85 -10.30 -14.82
N GLU A 450 -1.78 -9.71 -13.62
CA GLU A 450 -2.96 -9.42 -12.79
C GLU A 450 -2.85 -8.08 -12.06
N PRO A 451 -2.66 -6.96 -12.79
CA PRO A 451 -2.38 -5.66 -12.20
C PRO A 451 -3.50 -5.12 -11.31
N ASP A 452 -4.73 -5.62 -11.45
CA ASP A 452 -5.88 -5.19 -10.65
C ASP A 452 -5.92 -5.81 -9.26
N THR A 453 -5.12 -6.86 -9.02
CA THR A 453 -4.98 -7.48 -7.69
C THR A 453 -4.05 -6.69 -6.77
N MET A 454 -3.20 -5.82 -7.35
CA MET A 454 -2.21 -5.04 -6.63
C MET A 454 -2.79 -3.75 -6.03
N ALA A 455 -2.21 -3.29 -4.92
CA ALA A 455 -2.55 -2.00 -4.33
C ALA A 455 -2.27 -0.85 -5.34
N PRO A 456 -3.20 0.12 -5.54
CA PRO A 456 -3.05 1.18 -6.53
C PRO A 456 -1.76 2.00 -6.38
N PHE A 457 -1.37 2.28 -5.13
CA PHE A 457 -0.13 3.01 -4.84
C PHE A 457 1.12 2.25 -5.28
N LEU A 458 1.22 0.96 -4.95
CA LEU A 458 2.35 0.12 -5.34
C LEU A 458 2.43 -0.03 -6.86
N ARG A 459 1.29 -0.29 -7.50
CA ARG A 459 1.18 -0.37 -8.95
C ARG A 459 1.65 0.92 -9.62
N GLY A 460 1.18 2.07 -9.13
CA GLY A 460 1.56 3.39 -9.65
C GLY A 460 3.05 3.68 -9.47
N LEU A 461 3.60 3.37 -8.30
CA LEU A 461 5.03 3.56 -8.02
C LEU A 461 5.90 2.71 -8.95
N ILE A 462 5.62 1.42 -9.04
CA ILE A 462 6.44 0.51 -9.84
C ILE A 462 6.31 0.82 -11.33
N ARG A 463 5.11 1.13 -11.83
CA ARG A 463 4.93 1.58 -13.22
C ARG A 463 5.69 2.86 -13.49
N ARG A 464 5.71 3.81 -12.56
CA ARG A 464 6.48 5.05 -12.72
C ARG A 464 7.97 4.79 -12.88
N PHE A 465 8.54 3.81 -12.18
CA PHE A 465 9.96 3.46 -12.31
C PHE A 465 10.24 2.55 -13.52
N LEU A 466 9.35 1.61 -13.85
CA LEU A 466 9.54 0.68 -14.98
C LEU A 466 9.23 1.30 -16.34
N ALA A 467 8.24 2.21 -16.40
CA ALA A 467 7.72 2.78 -17.64
C ALA A 467 8.26 4.18 -17.94
N SER A 468 9.10 4.76 -17.08
CA SER A 468 9.70 6.05 -17.40
C SER A 468 10.89 5.83 -18.33
N ARG A 469 10.59 5.75 -19.63
CA ARG A 469 11.04 6.75 -20.63
C ARG A 469 9.89 7.73 -20.79
N ILE A 470 10.18 8.93 -21.29
CA ILE A 470 9.16 9.86 -21.76
C ILE A 470 8.48 9.22 -22.97
N SER A 471 7.54 8.32 -22.72
CA SER A 471 6.36 8.18 -23.55
C SER A 471 5.46 9.31 -23.04
N ASN A 472 5.49 10.51 -23.65
CA ASN A 472 4.52 10.73 -24.71
C ASN A 472 4.15 9.40 -25.36
N PRO A 473 3.07 8.71 -24.95
CA PRO A 473 2.24 8.22 -26.02
C PRO A 473 2.00 9.48 -26.84
N GLY A 474 2.60 9.60 -28.04
CA GLY A 474 1.93 10.39 -29.06
C GLY A 474 0.47 10.00 -28.91
N ARG A 475 -0.38 11.00 -28.58
CA ARG A 475 -1.81 10.89 -28.25
C ARG A 475 -2.32 9.51 -28.62
N PRO A 476 -2.96 8.71 -27.74
CA PRO A 476 -3.56 7.46 -28.18
C PRO A 476 -4.39 7.78 -29.42
N SER A 477 -3.87 7.39 -30.59
CA SER A 477 -4.50 7.71 -31.87
C SER A 477 -5.69 6.79 -31.88
N ASN A 478 -6.82 7.27 -31.34
CA ASN A 478 -8.19 6.78 -31.45
C ASN A 478 -8.40 5.27 -31.72
N ARG A 479 -7.53 4.39 -31.19
CA ARG A 479 -7.53 2.96 -31.52
C ARG A 479 -8.73 2.24 -30.89
N SER A 480 -9.30 2.80 -29.83
CA SER A 480 -10.53 2.31 -29.22
C SER A 480 -11.81 2.87 -29.86
N ALA A 481 -11.76 4.08 -30.45
CA ALA A 481 -12.93 4.67 -31.09
C ALA A 481 -13.29 3.95 -32.39
N SER A 482 -12.30 3.61 -33.23
CA SER A 482 -12.54 2.95 -34.52
C SER A 482 -13.05 1.51 -34.38
N TYR A 483 -12.58 0.75 -33.38
CA TYR A 483 -13.05 -0.63 -33.16
C TYR A 483 -14.46 -0.68 -32.56
N THR A 484 -14.76 0.24 -31.63
CA THR A 484 -16.10 0.36 -31.03
C THR A 484 -17.11 0.89 -32.08
N TYR A 485 -16.68 1.81 -32.96
CA TYR A 485 -17.50 2.33 -34.06
C TYR A 485 -17.82 1.26 -35.12
N LEU A 486 -16.86 0.39 -35.46
CA LEU A 486 -17.08 -0.76 -36.35
C LEU A 486 -18.02 -1.81 -35.74
N GLN A 487 -17.89 -2.12 -34.45
CA GLN A 487 -18.85 -3.00 -33.76
C GLN A 487 -20.26 -2.41 -33.70
N THR A 488 -20.39 -1.08 -33.52
CA THR A 488 -21.70 -0.42 -33.60
C THR A 488 -22.25 -0.39 -35.02
N LEU A 489 -21.42 -0.27 -36.05
CA LEU A 489 -21.86 -0.32 -37.46
C LEU A 489 -22.29 -1.71 -37.90
N ASP A 490 -21.59 -2.77 -37.47
CA ASP A 490 -22.02 -4.16 -37.70
C ASP A 490 -23.31 -4.49 -36.95
N ALA A 491 -23.50 -3.95 -35.73
CA ALA A 491 -24.75 -4.08 -34.98
C ALA A 491 -25.93 -3.31 -35.62
N ILE A 492 -25.67 -2.20 -36.32
CA ILE A 492 -26.70 -1.40 -37.02
C ILE A 492 -27.13 -2.05 -38.34
N LYS A 493 -26.32 -2.97 -38.91
CA LYS A 493 -26.57 -3.54 -40.25
C LYS A 493 -27.56 -4.71 -40.29
N MET A 494 -28.13 -5.13 -39.17
CA MET A 494 -29.20 -6.14 -39.12
C MET A 494 -30.41 -5.54 -38.42
N PRO A 495 -31.38 -4.99 -39.19
CA PRO A 495 -32.47 -5.83 -39.64
C PRO A 495 -33.07 -5.42 -41.00
N LYS A 496 -33.29 -6.40 -41.89
CA LYS A 496 -34.55 -6.63 -42.63
C LYS A 496 -34.33 -7.58 -43.81
N LEU A 497 -35.03 -8.71 -43.80
CA LEU A 497 -36.07 -9.06 -44.79
C LEU A 497 -36.57 -10.47 -44.48
N GLN A 498 -37.68 -10.56 -43.74
CA GLN A 498 -38.65 -11.60 -44.03
C GLN A 498 -40.05 -10.97 -44.01
N GLU A 499 -40.71 -11.18 -45.14
CA GLU A 499 -41.86 -10.47 -45.67
C GLU A 499 -43.16 -10.94 -45.02
N SER A 500 -44.11 -10.02 -44.94
CA SER A 500 -45.37 -10.06 -44.21
C SER A 500 -46.36 -11.13 -44.73
N ARG A 501 -47.06 -11.84 -43.83
CA ARG A 501 -48.43 -12.32 -44.08
C ARG A 501 -49.24 -12.55 -42.80
N GLU A 502 -50.42 -11.91 -42.78
CA GLU A 502 -51.67 -12.23 -42.04
C GLU A 502 -51.77 -12.00 -40.50
N VAL A 503 -52.39 -10.85 -40.16
CA VAL A 503 -53.58 -10.63 -39.29
C VAL A 503 -53.91 -11.67 -38.20
N GLU A 504 -53.86 -11.30 -36.89
CA GLU A 504 -55.02 -11.20 -35.96
C GLU A 504 -54.64 -10.82 -34.49
N ALA A 505 -55.39 -9.86 -33.92
CA ALA A 505 -55.87 -9.66 -32.53
C ALA A 505 -54.97 -9.67 -31.24
N SER A 506 -55.06 -8.53 -30.52
CA SER A 506 -55.31 -8.37 -29.05
C SER A 506 -54.11 -8.30 -28.05
N PRO A 507 -54.26 -7.67 -26.84
CA PRO A 507 -53.26 -6.74 -26.28
C PRO A 507 -52.71 -7.10 -24.87
N SER A 508 -51.91 -6.15 -24.31
CA SER A 508 -51.54 -5.90 -22.90
C SER A 508 -50.16 -6.38 -22.43
N GLN A 509 -49.30 -5.44 -22.01
CA GLN A 509 -48.98 -5.23 -20.58
C GLN A 509 -48.01 -4.05 -20.40
N GLU A 510 -48.35 -3.22 -19.41
CA GLU A 510 -47.66 -2.02 -18.94
C GLU A 510 -46.24 -2.31 -18.43
N TYR A 511 -45.32 -1.35 -18.63
CA TYR A 511 -44.18 -1.19 -17.74
C TYR A 511 -44.16 0.25 -17.23
N ASN A 512 -44.54 0.38 -15.95
CA ASN A 512 -44.47 1.61 -15.18
C ASN A 512 -43.01 2.03 -14.94
N LEU A 513 -42.71 3.26 -15.36
CA LEU A 513 -41.52 4.03 -15.02
C LEU A 513 -41.79 4.73 -13.69
N GLU A 514 -41.22 4.24 -12.59
CA GLU A 514 -41.05 5.06 -11.39
C GLU A 514 -39.99 4.44 -10.47
N SER A 515 -38.82 5.08 -10.41
CA SER A 515 -38.13 5.43 -9.16
C SER A 515 -36.65 5.74 -9.43
N ILE A 516 -36.37 7.00 -9.78
CA ILE A 516 -35.10 7.64 -9.40
C ILE A 516 -35.45 8.61 -8.28
N PRO A 517 -34.81 8.45 -7.11
CA PRO A 517 -34.14 9.60 -6.50
C PRO A 517 -32.76 9.18 -5.95
N GLY A 518 -31.71 10.00 -5.99
CA GLY A 518 -31.77 11.40 -5.57
C GLY A 518 -31.79 11.51 -4.05
N LEU A 519 -30.84 10.85 -3.36
CA LEU A 519 -30.47 11.06 -1.95
C LEU A 519 -28.97 10.77 -1.76
#